data_AF-X1KQN8-F1
#
_entry.id   AF-X1KQN8-F1
#
_cell.length_a   1.000
_cell.length_b   1.000
_cell.length_c   1.000
_cell.angle_alpha   90.00
_cell.angle_beta   90.00
_cell.angle_gamma   90.00
#
_symmetry.space_group_name_H-M   'P 1'
#
loop_
_entity.id
_entity.type
_entity.pdbx_description
1 polymer ?
#
loop_
_entity_poly.entity_id
_entity_poly.type
_entity_poly.pdbx_seq_one_letter_code
_entity_poly.pdbx_strand_id
1 'polypeptide(L)'
;MKKELLEKIKKIQEFSEKNKINSIFRGSTSESLGIITSGISYLYVMEALKELNLDLPVLKLGFFNPLPEKKIRNFVKKFKKVLIVEELEPHLEKEVERLAKEV
;
A
#
# COMPACT_ATOMS: atom_id res chain seq x y z
N MET A 1 -19.35 4.06 25.02
CA MET A 1 -18.43 5.03 24.37
C MET A 1 -17.15 4.39 23.82
N LYS A 2 -16.13 3.98 24.60
CA LYS A 2 -14.87 3.42 24.04
C LYS A 2 -15.06 2.13 23.22
N LYS A 3 -15.82 1.16 23.74
CA LYS A 3 -16.07 -0.14 23.07
C LYS A 3 -16.70 0.04 21.68
N GLU A 4 -17.75 0.84 21.58
CA GLU A 4 -18.41 1.17 20.31
C GLU A 4 -17.48 1.83 19.30
N LEU A 5 -16.62 2.75 19.74
CA LEU A 5 -15.66 3.39 18.84
C LEU A 5 -14.66 2.38 18.27
N LEU A 6 -14.17 1.45 19.09
CA LEU A 6 -13.29 0.37 18.64
C LEU A 6 -14.00 -0.57 17.65
N GLU A 7 -15.26 -0.91 17.90
CA GLU A 7 -16.07 -1.70 16.97
C GLU A 7 -16.29 -0.98 15.63
N LYS A 8 -16.52 0.33 15.65
CA LYS A 8 -16.63 1.16 14.44
C LYS A 8 -15.31 1.19 13.66
N ILE A 9 -14.18 1.42 14.34
CA ILE A 9 -12.86 1.40 13.71
C ILE A 9 -12.61 0.05 13.03
N LYS A 10 -12.93 -1.06 13.71
CA LYS A 10 -12.78 -2.40 13.11
C LYS A 10 -13.61 -2.57 11.83
N LYS A 11 -14.86 -2.12 11.82
CA LYS A 11 -15.72 -2.15 10.62
C LYS A 11 -15.15 -1.31 9.48
N ILE A 12 -14.60 -0.13 9.79
CA ILE A 12 -13.95 0.73 8.78
C ILE A 12 -12.67 0.07 8.26
N GLN A 13 -11.91 -0.62 9.11
CA GLN A 13 -10.72 -1.36 8.67
C GLN A 13 -11.11 -2.48 7.70
N GLU A 14 -12.13 -3.27 8.03
CA GLU A 14 -12.64 -4.31 7.11
C GLU A 14 -13.12 -3.74 5.78
N PHE A 15 -13.70 -2.54 5.78
CA PHE A 15 -14.03 -1.80 4.56
C PHE A 15 -12.77 -1.39 3.79
N SER A 16 -11.76 -0.81 4.45
CA SER A 16 -10.49 -0.41 3.87
C SER A 16 -9.77 -1.58 3.17
N GLU A 17 -9.82 -2.78 3.77
CA GLU A 17 -9.25 -4.00 3.18
C GLU A 17 -9.92 -4.42 1.86
N LYS A 18 -11.25 -4.31 1.79
CA LYS A 18 -12.05 -4.83 0.67
C LYS A 18 -12.27 -3.82 -0.45
N ASN A 19 -12.25 -2.53 -0.14
CA ASN A 19 -12.62 -1.50 -1.09
C ASN A 19 -11.56 -1.33 -2.21
N LYS A 20 -12.03 -0.93 -3.40
CA LYS A 20 -11.21 -0.62 -4.58
C LYS A 20 -10.42 0.68 -4.46
N ILE A 21 -10.71 1.52 -3.46
CA ILE A 21 -9.89 2.69 -3.11
C ILE A 21 -8.41 2.29 -2.93
N ASN A 22 -8.17 1.15 -2.29
CA ASN A 22 -6.85 0.54 -2.20
C ASN A 22 -6.72 -0.48 -3.35
N SER A 23 -5.99 -0.11 -4.40
CA SER A 23 -5.95 -0.86 -5.66
C SER A 23 -4.55 -1.37 -5.96
N ILE A 24 -4.47 -2.55 -6.57
CA ILE A 24 -3.21 -3.12 -7.05
C ILE A 24 -3.24 -3.06 -8.58
N PHE A 25 -2.28 -2.34 -9.13
CA PHE A 25 -1.96 -2.36 -10.54
C PHE A 25 -1.01 -3.52 -10.80
N ARG A 26 -1.40 -4.38 -11.73
CA ARG A 26 -0.61 -5.54 -12.11
C ARG A 26 0.56 -5.07 -12.95
N GLY A 27 1.73 -5.60 -12.65
CA GLY A 27 2.88 -5.64 -13.54
C GLY A 27 3.53 -7.01 -13.46
N SER A 28 4.68 -7.18 -14.08
CA SER A 28 5.42 -8.44 -14.08
C SER A 28 5.82 -8.84 -12.66
N THR A 29 5.36 -10.02 -12.23
CA THR A 29 5.75 -10.60 -10.94
C THR A 29 7.08 -11.35 -11.00
N SER A 30 7.73 -11.42 -12.16
CA SER A 30 9.11 -11.94 -12.27
C SER A 30 10.12 -11.02 -11.59
N GLU A 31 9.73 -9.77 -11.33
CA GLU A 31 10.55 -8.79 -10.65
C GLU A 31 10.50 -8.96 -9.13
N SER A 32 11.67 -8.88 -8.50
CA SER A 32 11.81 -9.02 -7.04
C SER A 32 11.40 -7.77 -6.25
N LEU A 33 10.81 -6.78 -6.92
CA LEU A 33 10.50 -5.45 -6.43
C LEU A 33 9.01 -5.15 -6.61
N GLY A 34 8.37 -4.62 -5.57
CA GLY A 34 7.03 -4.02 -5.65
C GLY A 34 7.06 -2.57 -5.22
N ILE A 35 6.07 -1.77 -5.63
CA ILE A 35 5.95 -0.37 -5.22
C ILE A 35 4.67 -0.19 -4.40
N ILE A 36 4.77 0.53 -3.28
CA ILE A 36 3.60 1.03 -2.55
C ILE A 36 3.62 2.55 -2.60
N THR A 37 2.49 3.14 -2.96
CA THR A 37 2.36 4.59 -3.09
C THR A 37 0.94 5.04 -2.73
N SER A 38 0.73 6.35 -2.64
CA SER A 38 -0.57 6.92 -2.32
C SER A 38 -0.77 8.28 -2.97
N GLY A 39 -2.02 8.75 -3.00
CA GLY A 39 -2.33 10.11 -3.43
C GLY A 39 -1.77 10.49 -4.81
N ILE A 40 -1.14 11.65 -4.90
CA ILE A 40 -0.54 12.21 -6.12
C ILE A 40 0.73 11.49 -6.53
N SER A 41 1.51 10.96 -5.57
CA SER A 41 2.75 10.22 -5.80
C SER A 41 2.54 9.02 -6.74
N TYR A 42 1.33 8.45 -6.73
CA TYR A 42 0.94 7.42 -7.69
C TYR A 42 1.12 7.85 -9.15
N LEU A 43 0.75 9.08 -9.52
CA LEU A 43 0.89 9.54 -10.90
C LEU A 43 2.36 9.63 -11.32
N TYR A 44 3.22 10.14 -10.44
CA TYR A 44 4.67 10.18 -10.68
C TYR A 44 5.27 8.79 -10.81
N VAL A 45 4.82 7.82 -9.99
CA VAL A 45 5.25 6.41 -10.12
C VAL A 45 4.86 5.85 -11.49
N MET A 46 3.61 6.04 -11.91
CA MET A 46 3.15 5.50 -13.20
C MET A 46 3.88 6.15 -14.39
N GLU A 47 4.16 7.44 -14.32
CA GLU A 47 4.95 8.18 -15.32
C GLU A 47 6.40 7.65 -15.36
N ALA A 48 7.06 7.53 -14.20
CA ALA A 48 8.42 7.00 -14.12
C ALA A 48 8.53 5.55 -14.64
N LEU A 49 7.57 4.68 -14.31
CA LEU A 49 7.54 3.31 -14.84
C LEU A 49 7.45 3.30 -16.37
N LYS A 50 6.62 4.18 -16.94
CA LYS A 50 6.49 4.32 -18.38
C LYS A 50 7.77 4.84 -19.03
N GLU A 51 8.37 5.89 -18.48
CA GLU A 51 9.61 6.47 -19.02
C GLU A 51 10.81 5.52 -18.95
N LEU A 52 10.89 4.73 -17.88
CA LEU A 52 11.93 3.73 -17.68
C LEU A 52 11.65 2.40 -18.38
N ASN A 53 10.49 2.26 -19.02
CA ASN A 53 10.02 1.02 -19.65
C ASN A 53 10.04 -0.18 -18.68
N LEU A 54 9.58 0.03 -17.45
CA LEU A 54 9.50 -0.96 -16.38
C LEU A 54 8.05 -1.40 -16.16
N ASP A 55 7.85 -2.70 -15.90
CA ASP A 55 6.53 -3.27 -15.61
C ASP A 55 6.49 -3.84 -14.19
N LEU A 56 6.36 -2.95 -13.20
CA LEU A 56 6.39 -3.30 -11.78
C LEU A 56 4.98 -3.30 -11.16
N PRO A 57 4.67 -4.24 -10.25
CA PRO A 57 3.43 -4.20 -9.48
C PRO A 57 3.38 -2.98 -8.55
N VAL A 58 2.24 -2.27 -8.57
CA VAL A 58 2.03 -1.07 -7.73
C VAL A 58 0.79 -1.23 -6.86
N LEU A 59 0.94 -1.14 -5.54
CA LEU A 59 -0.15 -0.98 -4.59
C LEU A 59 -0.38 0.51 -4.33
N LYS A 60 -1.50 1.03 -4.84
CA LYS A 60 -1.98 2.38 -4.54
C LYS A 60 -2.90 2.33 -3.33
N LEU A 61 -2.51 3.01 -2.26
CA LEU A 61 -3.33 3.22 -1.08
C LEU A 61 -4.10 4.55 -1.21
N GLY A 62 -5.39 4.50 -0.91
CA GLY A 62 -6.26 5.68 -0.83
C GLY A 62 -6.98 5.81 0.50
N PHE A 63 -6.68 4.94 1.47
CA PHE A 63 -7.27 4.95 2.80
C PHE A 63 -6.17 4.74 3.85
N PHE A 64 -5.97 5.71 4.75
CA PHE A 64 -4.81 5.75 5.64
C PHE A 64 -5.11 5.44 7.11
N ASN A 65 -6.35 5.64 7.58
CA ASN A 65 -6.70 5.30 8.96
C ASN A 65 -8.16 4.88 9.09
N PRO A 66 -8.43 3.61 9.44
CA PRO A 66 -7.49 2.50 9.60
C PRO A 66 -6.85 2.01 8.28
N LEU A 67 -5.56 1.69 8.33
CA LEU A 67 -4.82 1.10 7.20
C LEU A 67 -5.31 -0.32 6.84
N PRO A 68 -5.26 -0.70 5.56
CA PRO A 68 -5.54 -2.06 5.11
C PRO A 68 -4.31 -2.97 5.33
N GLU A 69 -4.01 -3.27 6.59
CA GLU A 69 -2.82 -4.01 7.00
C GLU A 69 -2.70 -5.38 6.30
N LYS A 70 -3.80 -6.13 6.14
CA LYS A 70 -3.77 -7.45 5.48
C LYS A 70 -3.41 -7.30 4.02
N LYS A 71 -3.98 -6.30 3.32
CA LYS A 71 -3.62 -6.01 1.92
C LYS A 71 -2.15 -5.66 1.78
N ILE A 72 -1.61 -4.83 2.67
CA ILE A 72 -0.19 -4.44 2.68
C ILE A 72 0.70 -5.66 2.92
N ARG A 73 0.44 -6.47 3.96
CA ARG A 73 1.24 -7.68 4.25
C ARG A 73 1.21 -8.66 3.08
N ASN A 74 0.04 -8.90 2.51
CA ASN A 74 -0.12 -9.80 1.36
C ASN A 74 0.62 -9.29 0.12
N PHE A 75 0.80 -7.98 -0.02
CA PHE A 75 1.59 -7.40 -1.09
C PHE A 75 3.09 -7.55 -0.81
N VAL A 76 3.54 -7.17 0.39
CA VAL A 76 4.96 -7.24 0.80
C VAL A 76 5.50 -8.68 0.72
N LYS A 77 4.73 -9.69 1.11
CA LYS A 77 5.11 -11.13 1.04
C LYS A 77 5.57 -11.61 -0.34
N LYS A 78 5.18 -10.91 -1.41
CA LYS A 78 5.41 -11.35 -2.79
C LYS A 78 6.77 -10.93 -3.32
N PHE A 79 7.46 -9.99 -2.66
CA PHE A 79 8.65 -9.33 -3.20
C PHE A 79 9.82 -9.41 -2.22
N LYS A 80 11.04 -9.39 -2.76
CA LYS A 80 12.27 -9.30 -1.93
C LYS A 80 12.49 -7.89 -1.41
N LYS A 81 12.04 -6.89 -2.17
CA LYS A 81 12.13 -5.47 -1.83
C LYS A 81 10.80 -4.79 -2.14
N VAL A 82 10.47 -3.78 -1.35
CA VAL A 82 9.33 -2.90 -1.61
C VAL A 82 9.82 -1.46 -1.56
N LEU A 83 9.55 -0.69 -2.61
CA LEU A 83 9.83 0.74 -2.66
C LEU A 83 8.58 1.50 -2.22
N ILE A 84 8.75 2.45 -1.29
CA ILE A 84 7.69 3.35 -0.86
C ILE A 84 7.90 4.69 -1.55
N VAL A 85 6.86 5.19 -2.21
CA VAL A 85 6.86 6.52 -2.81
C VAL A 85 5.69 7.30 -2.22
N GLU A 86 6.00 8.24 -1.34
CA GLU A 86 5.03 9.08 -0.64
C GLU A 86 5.49 10.54 -0.61
N GLU A 87 4.59 11.43 -0.16
CA GLU A 87 4.84 12.87 -0.11
C GLU A 87 4.64 13.44 1.30
N LEU A 88 5.46 14.45 1.56
CA LEU A 88 5.72 15.17 2.81
C LEU A 88 6.46 14.34 3.85
N GLU A 89 5.74 13.56 4.66
CA GLU A 89 6.30 12.87 5.82
C GLU A 89 6.29 11.35 5.61
N PRO A 90 7.25 10.59 6.18
CA PRO A 90 7.35 9.15 6.00
C PRO A 90 6.32 8.38 6.83
N HIS A 91 5.03 8.66 6.63
CA HIS A 91 3.94 8.02 7.38
C HIS A 91 3.69 6.60 6.87
N LEU A 92 3.55 6.45 5.56
CA LEU A 92 3.29 5.16 4.94
C LEU A 92 4.51 4.26 5.02
N GLU A 93 5.71 4.80 4.84
CA GLU A 93 6.96 4.07 5.02
C GLU A 93 7.05 3.46 6.42
N LYS A 94 6.82 4.25 7.47
CA LYS A 94 6.87 3.76 8.85
C LYS A 94 5.82 2.68 9.12
N GLU A 95 4.60 2.86 8.64
CA GLU A 95 3.54 1.86 8.83
C GLU A 95 3.84 0.58 8.05
N VAL A 96 4.30 0.68 6.80
CA VAL A 96 4.69 -0.49 6.00
C VAL A 96 5.89 -1.19 6.63
N GLU A 97 6.90 -0.45 7.10
CA GLU A 97 8.08 -1.00 7.78
C GLU A 97 7.69 -1.77 9.04
N ARG A 98 6.79 -1.20 9.86
CA ARG A 98 6.22 -1.88 11.04
C ARG A 98 5.56 -3.18 10.62
N LEU A 99 4.70 -3.14 9.61
CA LEU A 99 3.98 -4.31 9.13
C LEU A 99 4.93 -5.36 8.56
N ALA A 100 5.98 -4.95 7.84
CA ALA A 100 6.96 -5.81 7.16
C ALA A 100 7.80 -6.66 8.13
N LYS A 101 8.00 -6.22 9.37
CA LYS A 101 8.72 -6.97 10.41
C LYS A 101 7.98 -8.22 10.89
N GLU A 102 6.69 -8.32 10.60
CA GLU A 102 5.80 -9.38 11.08
C GLU A 102 5.43 -10.38 9.97
N VAL A 103 6.16 -10.39 8.85
CA VAL A 103 5.74 -10.99 7.58
C VAL A 103 6.67 -12.07 7.09
#